data_AF-A0A540WLS6-F1
#
_entry.id   AF-A0A540WLS6-F1
#
_cell.length_a   1.000
_cell.length_b   1.000
_cell.length_c   1.000
_cell.angle_alpha   90.00
_cell.angle_beta   90.00
_cell.angle_gamma   90.00
#
_symmetry.space_group_name_H-M   'P 1'
#
loop_
_entity.id
_entity.type
_entity.pdbx_description
1 polymer ?
#
loop_
_entity_poly.entity_id
_entity_poly.type
_entity_poly.pdbx_seq_one_letter_code
_entity_poly.pdbx_strand_id
1 'polypeptide(L)'
;MSEERHTRDIENKLDHHTAGGTEGGKCLNRHESRKPNNSCSHIWQATKKAQSDDGLYNWPRYKDMPGTIQVFFQGREAEAGKPQKGDWDVKAGNFDTHCDVPYFHEAHHVIPNSTLSTTISDYLGNPDEGGSPELVTVVRGGLLTAGYNLNHMDNMIMLPLDATVARVMRLPRHRTLPKMYHGVYSDHVKSELKALLADNLEDLVDHEAPKYKDFKDKLIALSNRLYGSIKQAGEDGVDALDHMAKELFKQQSAS
;
A
#
# COMPACT_ATOMS: atom_id res chain seq x y z
N MET A 1 -4.62 1.99 -17.02
CA MET A 1 -5.52 1.41 -15.98
C MET A 1 -5.77 2.31 -14.77
N SER A 2 -4.81 2.60 -13.88
CA SER A 2 -5.14 3.39 -12.66
C SER A 2 -5.43 4.87 -12.95
N GLU A 3 -4.79 5.44 -13.96
CA GLU A 3 -5.07 6.79 -14.45
C GLU A 3 -6.45 6.88 -15.09
N GLU A 4 -6.80 5.95 -15.99
CA GLU A 4 -8.15 5.85 -16.57
C GLU A 4 -9.26 5.68 -15.52
N ARG A 5 -9.01 4.93 -14.43
CA ARG A 5 -9.99 4.82 -13.32
C ARG A 5 -10.13 6.13 -12.57
N HIS A 6 -9.02 6.86 -12.39
CA HIS A 6 -9.08 8.18 -11.80
C HIS A 6 -9.88 9.17 -12.66
N THR A 7 -9.66 9.18 -13.97
CA THR A 7 -10.46 9.98 -14.91
C THR A 7 -11.94 9.61 -14.82
N ARG A 8 -12.27 8.32 -14.81
CA ARG A 8 -13.66 7.85 -14.66
C ARG A 8 -14.32 8.30 -13.36
N ASP A 9 -13.60 8.29 -12.24
CA ASP A 9 -14.13 8.81 -10.97
C ASP A 9 -14.49 10.32 -11.09
N ILE A 10 -13.66 11.10 -11.79
CA ILE A 10 -13.92 12.52 -12.05
C ILE A 10 -15.12 12.71 -12.98
N GLU A 11 -15.20 11.94 -14.07
CA GLU A 11 -16.30 11.99 -15.05
C GLU A 11 -17.64 11.62 -14.40
N ASN A 12 -17.63 10.64 -13.50
CA ASN A 12 -18.77 10.24 -12.69
C ASN A 12 -19.06 11.20 -11.52
N LYS A 13 -18.32 12.31 -11.41
CA LYS A 13 -18.46 13.35 -10.38
C LYS A 13 -18.40 12.79 -8.95
N LEU A 14 -17.57 11.78 -8.73
CA LEU A 14 -17.32 11.29 -7.38
C LEU A 14 -16.57 12.35 -6.57
N ASP A 15 -16.73 12.34 -5.24
CA ASP A 15 -16.14 13.31 -4.29
C ASP A 15 -14.62 13.13 -4.12
N HIS A 16 -13.89 13.08 -5.23
CA HIS A 16 -12.44 13.09 -5.25
C HIS A 16 -11.91 14.48 -4.86
N HIS A 17 -10.90 14.52 -4.00
CA HIS A 17 -10.25 15.75 -3.58
C HIS A 17 -8.74 15.56 -3.43
N THR A 18 -7.98 16.43 -4.07
CA THR A 18 -6.53 16.52 -3.86
C THR A 18 -6.24 17.63 -2.88
N ALA A 19 -5.75 17.28 -1.70
CA ALA A 19 -5.29 18.22 -0.68
C ALA A 19 -3.77 18.41 -0.76
N GLY A 20 -3.29 19.59 -0.40
CA GLY A 20 -1.86 19.83 -0.17
C GLY A 20 -1.48 19.36 1.23
N GLY A 21 -0.88 18.19 1.35
CA GLY A 21 -0.60 17.57 2.65
C GLY A 21 -1.03 16.10 2.73
N THR A 22 -0.83 15.48 3.91
CA THR A 22 -1.13 14.06 4.17
C THR A 22 -2.62 13.86 4.35
N GLU A 23 -3.24 14.84 5.01
CA GLU A 23 -4.63 14.84 5.41
C GLU A 23 -5.55 15.51 4.41
N GLY A 24 -6.85 15.24 4.56
CA GLY A 24 -7.93 15.95 3.87
C GLY A 24 -8.20 15.48 2.43
N GLY A 25 -7.27 14.76 1.82
CA GLY A 25 -7.45 14.20 0.48
C GLY A 25 -8.34 12.96 0.41
N LYS A 26 -8.88 12.70 -0.78
CA LYS A 26 -9.82 11.61 -1.07
C LYS A 26 -9.50 11.03 -2.46
N CYS A 27 -8.90 9.85 -2.50
CA CYS A 27 -8.52 9.20 -3.75
C CYS A 27 -8.50 7.68 -3.62
N LEU A 28 -9.03 6.96 -4.61
CA LEU A 28 -9.05 5.50 -4.66
C LEU A 28 -8.12 4.92 -5.73
N ASN A 29 -7.20 5.73 -6.27
CA ASN A 29 -6.37 5.35 -7.40
C ASN A 29 -4.91 5.75 -7.19
N ARG A 30 -4.01 4.87 -7.65
CA ARG A 30 -2.58 5.13 -7.79
C ARG A 30 -2.28 5.78 -9.14
N HIS A 31 -2.76 7.00 -9.37
CA HIS A 31 -2.54 7.71 -10.63
C HIS A 31 -1.34 8.66 -10.57
N GLU A 32 -1.07 9.26 -9.40
CA GLU A 32 0.05 10.16 -9.21
C GLU A 32 1.27 9.37 -8.69
N SER A 33 2.31 9.31 -9.51
CA SER A 33 3.57 8.64 -9.20
C SER A 33 4.71 9.60 -8.94
N ARG A 34 4.58 10.89 -9.28
CA ARG A 34 5.60 11.89 -8.95
C ARG A 34 5.32 12.44 -7.56
N LYS A 35 6.20 13.31 -7.06
CA LYS A 35 6.09 13.96 -5.74
C LYS A 35 5.58 15.42 -5.84
N PRO A 36 4.36 15.70 -6.32
CA PRO A 36 3.67 16.87 -5.80
C PRO A 36 3.39 16.60 -4.31
N ASN A 37 3.58 17.61 -3.46
CA ASN A 37 3.24 17.54 -2.03
C ASN A 37 1.72 17.50 -1.86
N ASN A 38 1.11 16.37 -2.24
CA ASN A 38 -0.34 16.22 -2.28
C ASN A 38 -0.80 14.83 -1.88
N SER A 39 -2.08 14.77 -1.52
CA SER A 39 -2.70 13.60 -0.97
C SER A 39 -2.89 12.44 -1.94
N CYS A 40 -2.79 12.67 -3.25
CA CYS A 40 -2.91 11.65 -4.29
C CYS A 40 -1.57 10.96 -4.62
N SER A 41 -0.45 11.57 -4.26
CA SER A 41 0.88 10.99 -4.45
C SER A 41 1.16 9.93 -3.39
N HIS A 42 1.03 8.65 -3.78
CA HIS A 42 1.37 7.53 -2.91
C HIS A 42 2.85 7.54 -2.48
N ILE A 43 3.77 7.96 -3.36
CA ILE A 43 5.21 8.08 -3.02
C ILE A 43 5.42 9.14 -1.94
N TRP A 44 4.78 10.29 -2.09
CA TRP A 44 4.87 11.35 -1.09
C TRP A 44 4.28 10.91 0.26
N GLN A 45 3.13 10.24 0.26
CA GLN A 45 2.51 9.70 1.47
C GLN A 45 3.35 8.61 2.14
N ALA A 46 3.95 7.70 1.37
CA ALA A 46 4.89 6.70 1.88
C ALA A 46 6.13 7.36 2.50
N THR A 47 6.63 8.44 1.88
CA THR A 47 7.73 9.23 2.43
C THR A 47 7.34 9.81 3.79
N LYS A 48 6.14 10.36 3.91
CA LYS A 48 5.62 10.87 5.20
C LYS A 48 5.45 9.77 6.24
N LYS A 49 5.00 8.59 5.83
CA LYS A 49 4.96 7.41 6.71
C LYS A 49 6.35 7.04 7.22
N ALA A 50 7.33 6.92 6.33
CA ALA A 50 8.69 6.57 6.71
C ALA A 50 9.32 7.60 7.66
N GLN A 51 9.06 8.90 7.43
CA GLN A 51 9.46 9.97 8.34
C GLN A 51 8.83 9.86 9.73
N SER A 52 7.59 9.35 9.83
CA SER A 52 6.87 9.20 11.08
C SER A 52 7.21 7.92 11.86
N ASP A 53 7.76 6.89 11.20
CA ASP A 53 8.16 5.61 11.81
C ASP A 53 9.69 5.59 12.01
N ASP A 54 10.16 6.48 12.90
CA ASP A 54 11.58 6.67 13.23
C ASP A 54 12.22 5.43 13.90
N GLY A 55 11.42 4.45 14.33
CA GLY A 55 11.90 3.16 14.84
C GLY A 55 12.25 2.15 13.73
N LEU A 56 11.67 2.31 12.55
CA LEU A 56 11.85 1.40 11.41
C LEU A 56 12.87 1.90 10.40
N TYR A 57 12.81 3.19 10.07
CA TYR A 57 13.61 3.82 9.02
C TYR A 57 14.71 4.70 9.63
N ASN A 58 15.69 4.10 10.31
CA ASN A 58 16.68 4.86 11.09
C ASN A 58 18.13 4.39 10.98
N TRP A 59 19.04 5.36 11.15
CA TRP A 59 20.48 5.15 11.15
C TRP A 59 20.98 4.04 12.09
N PRO A 60 20.50 3.91 13.34
CA PRO A 60 20.89 2.80 14.21
C PRO A 60 20.73 1.40 13.61
N ARG A 61 19.70 1.15 12.78
CA ARG A 61 19.57 -0.12 12.06
C ARG A 61 20.66 -0.25 10.98
N TYR A 62 20.92 0.81 10.21
CA TYR A 62 21.86 0.78 9.08
C TYR A 62 23.35 0.78 9.42
N LYS A 63 23.75 1.32 10.58
CA LYS A 63 25.18 1.55 10.90
C LYS A 63 26.02 0.27 10.85
N ASP A 64 25.40 -0.88 11.15
CA ASP A 64 26.02 -2.20 11.23
C ASP A 64 25.87 -3.00 9.92
N MET A 65 25.34 -2.37 8.86
CA MET A 65 25.18 -3.01 7.56
C MET A 65 26.54 -3.41 6.96
N PRO A 66 26.71 -4.66 6.50
CA PRO A 66 27.97 -5.12 5.93
C PRO A 66 28.19 -4.58 4.51
N GLY A 67 29.44 -4.26 4.19
CA GLY A 67 29.99 -4.21 2.82
C GLY A 67 29.30 -3.27 1.82
N THR A 68 29.13 -3.78 0.61
CA THR A 68 28.40 -3.18 -0.52
C THR A 68 27.00 -3.78 -0.64
N ILE A 69 26.06 -3.02 -1.20
CA ILE A 69 24.71 -3.48 -1.54
C ILE A 69 24.53 -3.56 -3.04
N GLN A 70 23.62 -4.42 -3.47
CA GLN A 70 23.15 -4.42 -4.85
C GLN A 70 22.14 -3.29 -5.04
N VAL A 71 22.39 -2.45 -6.04
CA VAL A 71 21.50 -1.38 -6.49
C VAL A 71 21.17 -1.57 -7.96
N PHE A 72 20.04 -1.04 -8.39
CA PHE A 72 19.63 -1.05 -9.79
C PHE A 72 19.73 0.37 -10.33
N PHE A 73 20.82 0.69 -11.03
CA PHE A 73 21.09 2.02 -11.56
C PHE A 73 21.02 1.98 -13.09
N GLN A 74 20.17 2.83 -13.68
CA GLN A 74 19.99 2.94 -15.14
C GLN A 74 19.72 1.60 -15.84
N GLY A 75 18.95 0.72 -15.19
CA GLY A 75 18.57 -0.59 -15.75
C GLY A 75 19.65 -1.67 -15.64
N ARG A 76 20.68 -1.47 -14.82
CA ARG A 76 21.74 -2.46 -14.56
C ARG A 76 21.93 -2.65 -13.06
N GLU A 77 22.26 -3.89 -12.69
CA GLU A 77 22.78 -4.17 -11.35
C GLU A 77 24.15 -3.51 -11.18
N ALA A 78 24.33 -2.83 -10.06
CA ALA A 78 25.58 -2.21 -9.66
C ALA A 78 25.77 -2.39 -8.15
N GLU A 79 27.00 -2.19 -7.68
CA GLU A 79 27.28 -2.17 -6.25
C GLU A 79 27.36 -0.74 -5.73
N ALA A 80 26.69 -0.47 -4.61
CA ALA A 80 26.83 0.78 -3.87
C ALA A 80 27.43 0.52 -2.48
N GLY A 81 28.17 1.50 -1.95
CA GLY A 81 28.69 1.44 -0.60
C GLY A 81 27.58 1.49 0.45
N LYS A 82 27.90 1.07 1.68
CA LYS A 82 26.93 1.13 2.80
C LYS A 82 26.45 2.56 3.10
N PRO A 83 25.24 2.69 3.70
CA PRO A 83 24.70 3.93 4.22
C PRO A 83 25.65 4.86 4.99
N GLN A 84 25.57 6.14 4.64
CA GLN A 84 25.90 7.35 5.38
C GLN A 84 25.01 7.62 6.60
N LYS A 85 25.54 8.13 7.73
CA LYS A 85 24.67 8.84 8.68
C LYS A 85 24.14 10.09 7.99
N GLY A 86 22.83 10.27 7.97
CA GLY A 86 22.17 11.39 7.29
C GLY A 86 21.67 11.06 5.88
N ASP A 87 22.02 9.90 5.33
CA ASP A 87 21.44 9.43 4.07
C ASP A 87 19.92 9.20 4.18
N TRP A 88 19.38 8.98 5.38
CA TRP A 88 17.92 8.88 5.59
C TRP A 88 17.25 10.24 5.82
N ASP A 89 18.00 11.33 5.92
CA ASP A 89 17.44 12.66 6.09
C ASP A 89 16.78 13.07 4.77
N VAL A 90 15.44 13.07 4.78
CA VAL A 90 14.50 13.14 3.63
C VAL A 90 14.57 14.46 2.82
N LYS A 91 15.67 15.21 2.91
CA LYS A 91 15.99 16.36 2.05
C LYS A 91 16.90 16.01 0.86
N ALA A 92 17.30 14.76 0.68
CA ALA A 92 18.37 14.36 -0.25
C ALA A 92 17.96 13.50 -1.47
N GLY A 93 16.70 13.44 -1.90
CA GLY A 93 16.31 12.67 -3.11
C GLY A 93 15.83 11.24 -2.84
N ASN A 94 16.05 10.74 -1.63
CA ASN A 94 16.04 9.32 -1.30
C ASN A 94 14.69 8.62 -1.25
N PHE A 95 13.60 9.34 -1.51
CA PHE A 95 12.23 8.83 -1.49
C PHE A 95 11.32 9.54 -2.50
N ASP A 96 11.88 10.36 -3.39
CA ASP A 96 11.11 11.34 -4.16
C ASP A 96 11.07 11.16 -5.67
N THR A 97 12.19 10.76 -6.25
CA THR A 97 12.39 10.69 -7.70
C THR A 97 13.04 9.37 -8.13
N HIS A 98 13.65 8.67 -7.19
CA HIS A 98 14.54 7.55 -7.41
C HIS A 98 14.28 6.45 -6.37
N CYS A 99 13.95 5.24 -6.83
CA CYS A 99 13.83 4.06 -5.99
C CYS A 99 15.19 3.48 -5.61
N ASP A 100 16.28 4.01 -6.16
CA ASP A 100 17.63 3.44 -6.15
C ASP A 100 18.64 4.19 -5.27
N VAL A 101 18.28 5.34 -4.70
CA VAL A 101 19.19 6.15 -3.87
C VAL A 101 18.60 6.34 -2.45
N PRO A 102 19.39 6.13 -1.37
CA PRO A 102 20.73 5.56 -1.35
C PRO A 102 20.67 4.03 -1.36
N TYR A 103 19.48 3.44 -1.20
CA TYR A 103 19.21 2.01 -1.20
C TYR A 103 17.97 1.72 -2.00
N PHE A 104 17.96 0.55 -2.64
CA PHE A 104 16.89 0.14 -3.52
C PHE A 104 15.61 -0.18 -2.72
N HIS A 105 14.57 0.63 -2.86
CA HIS A 105 13.30 0.54 -2.13
C HIS A 105 12.13 1.02 -2.99
N GLU A 106 10.91 0.61 -2.64
CA GLU A 106 9.71 1.09 -3.33
C GLU A 106 8.58 1.38 -2.35
N ALA A 107 7.73 2.34 -2.74
CA ALA A 107 6.53 2.72 -2.01
C ALA A 107 5.35 1.83 -2.40
N HIS A 108 4.77 1.17 -1.41
CA HIS A 108 3.77 0.14 -1.58
C HIS A 108 2.51 0.44 -0.79
N HIS A 109 1.37 0.13 -1.40
CA HIS A 109 0.12 0.07 -0.68
C HIS A 109 0.06 -1.21 0.16
N VAL A 110 -0.28 -1.09 1.44
CA VAL A 110 -0.52 -2.25 2.32
C VAL A 110 -1.75 -3.01 1.85
N ILE A 111 -2.87 -2.32 1.65
CA ILE A 111 -4.02 -2.80 0.88
C ILE A 111 -3.79 -2.38 -0.59
N PRO A 112 -3.41 -3.31 -1.49
CA PRO A 112 -2.98 -2.93 -2.84
C PRO A 112 -4.09 -2.28 -3.66
N ASN A 113 -3.77 -1.23 -4.42
CA ASN A 113 -4.70 -0.54 -5.33
C ASN A 113 -5.46 -1.50 -6.25
N SER A 114 -4.75 -2.41 -6.90
CA SER A 114 -5.36 -3.42 -7.78
C SER A 114 -6.29 -4.32 -6.99
N THR A 115 -5.86 -4.83 -5.83
CA THR A 115 -6.64 -5.75 -5.00
C THR A 115 -7.92 -5.10 -4.48
N LEU A 116 -7.88 -3.86 -3.98
CA LEU A 116 -9.09 -3.16 -3.55
C LEU A 116 -10.05 -2.93 -4.73
N SER A 117 -9.53 -2.40 -5.84
CA SER A 117 -10.35 -2.08 -7.01
C SER A 117 -10.99 -3.33 -7.62
N THR A 118 -10.25 -4.42 -7.78
CA THR A 118 -10.79 -5.67 -8.34
C THR A 118 -11.72 -6.35 -7.36
N THR A 119 -11.45 -6.31 -6.05
CA THR A 119 -12.35 -6.94 -5.06
C THR A 119 -13.72 -6.26 -5.03
N ILE A 120 -13.78 -4.92 -5.07
CA ILE A 120 -15.05 -4.19 -5.19
C ILE A 120 -15.75 -4.53 -6.51
N SER A 121 -15.00 -4.56 -7.62
CA SER A 121 -15.58 -4.83 -8.95
C SER A 121 -16.09 -6.26 -9.09
N ASP A 122 -15.36 -7.24 -8.57
CA ASP A 122 -15.73 -8.65 -8.59
C ASP A 122 -16.95 -8.90 -7.69
N TYR A 123 -17.04 -8.22 -6.55
CA TYR A 123 -18.12 -8.42 -5.58
C TYR A 123 -19.43 -7.73 -6.00
N LEU A 124 -19.36 -6.53 -6.58
CA LEU A 124 -20.54 -5.72 -6.89
C LEU A 124 -20.81 -5.55 -8.38
N GLY A 125 -19.90 -5.95 -9.26
CA GLY A 125 -19.99 -5.67 -10.69
C GLY A 125 -20.61 -6.80 -11.53
N ASN A 126 -20.89 -7.97 -10.94
CA ASN A 126 -21.42 -9.12 -11.66
C ASN A 126 -22.97 -9.08 -11.73
N PRO A 127 -23.59 -8.86 -12.90
CA PRO A 127 -25.04 -8.81 -13.04
C PRO A 127 -25.74 -10.12 -12.70
N ASP A 128 -25.07 -11.26 -12.92
CA ASP A 128 -25.63 -12.59 -12.64
C ASP A 128 -25.77 -12.85 -11.12
N GLU A 129 -25.07 -12.07 -10.29
CA GLU A 129 -25.10 -12.13 -8.83
C GLU A 129 -25.84 -10.91 -8.23
N GLY A 130 -26.61 -10.17 -9.03
CA GLY A 130 -27.35 -8.98 -8.59
C GLY A 130 -26.50 -7.70 -8.49
N GLY A 131 -25.26 -7.73 -8.98
CA GLY A 131 -24.36 -6.60 -9.06
C GLY A 131 -24.60 -5.69 -10.28
N SER A 132 -23.96 -4.52 -10.31
CA SER A 132 -23.86 -3.67 -11.50
C SER A 132 -22.66 -2.72 -11.45
N PRO A 133 -22.20 -2.18 -12.60
CA PRO A 133 -21.19 -1.11 -12.63
C PRO A 133 -21.61 0.15 -11.85
N GLU A 134 -22.91 0.43 -11.73
CA GLU A 134 -23.45 1.52 -10.93
C GLU A 134 -23.24 1.26 -9.44
N LEU A 135 -23.46 0.03 -8.94
CA LEU A 135 -23.17 -0.32 -7.54
C LEU A 135 -21.69 -0.16 -7.20
N VAL A 136 -20.78 -0.54 -8.11
CA VAL A 136 -19.35 -0.26 -7.97
C VAL A 136 -19.10 1.24 -7.84
N THR A 137 -19.76 2.06 -8.66
CA THR A 137 -19.63 3.52 -8.65
C THR A 137 -20.18 4.13 -7.36
N VAL A 138 -21.32 3.65 -6.87
CA VAL A 138 -21.95 4.07 -5.61
C VAL A 138 -21.02 3.80 -4.43
N VAL A 139 -20.44 2.60 -4.34
CA VAL A 139 -19.52 2.25 -3.24
C VAL A 139 -18.21 3.04 -3.29
N ARG A 140 -17.65 3.25 -4.48
CA ARG A 140 -16.48 4.13 -4.65
C ARG A 140 -16.78 5.56 -4.23
N GLY A 141 -17.94 6.09 -4.66
CA GLY A 141 -18.42 7.41 -4.27
C GLY A 141 -18.63 7.54 -2.76
N GLY A 142 -19.25 6.54 -2.14
CA GLY A 142 -19.47 6.50 -0.69
C GLY A 142 -18.17 6.51 0.12
N LEU A 143 -17.17 5.72 -0.30
CA LEU A 143 -15.83 5.74 0.32
C LEU A 143 -15.15 7.11 0.20
N LEU A 144 -15.23 7.75 -0.98
CA LEU A 144 -14.68 9.09 -1.19
C LEU A 144 -15.41 10.13 -0.33
N THR A 145 -16.75 10.10 -0.26
CA THR A 145 -17.56 10.97 0.61
C THR A 145 -17.21 10.79 2.08
N ALA A 146 -16.96 9.56 2.52
CA ALA A 146 -16.47 9.25 3.88
C ALA A 146 -15.03 9.75 4.14
N GLY A 147 -14.36 10.24 3.09
CA GLY A 147 -13.01 10.75 3.14
C GLY A 147 -11.95 9.67 3.18
N TYR A 148 -12.19 8.52 2.54
CA TYR A 148 -11.18 7.48 2.41
C TYR A 148 -10.16 7.86 1.32
N ASN A 149 -8.89 7.63 1.61
CA ASN A 149 -7.79 7.84 0.68
C ASN A 149 -6.90 6.59 0.69
N LEU A 150 -6.94 5.84 -0.41
CA LEU A 150 -6.11 4.67 -0.64
C LEU A 150 -4.62 5.00 -0.52
N ASN A 151 -4.23 6.22 -0.88
CA ASN A 151 -2.85 6.66 -0.84
C ASN A 151 -2.44 7.22 0.52
N HIS A 152 -3.34 7.29 1.51
CA HIS A 152 -3.03 7.82 2.84
C HIS A 152 -1.85 7.07 3.48
N MET A 153 -1.03 7.77 4.27
CA MET A 153 0.17 7.22 4.90
C MET A 153 -0.07 5.95 5.73
N ASP A 154 -1.27 5.77 6.29
CA ASP A 154 -1.66 4.55 7.02
C ASP A 154 -1.75 3.30 6.13
N ASN A 155 -1.94 3.49 4.82
CA ASN A 155 -1.95 2.45 3.82
C ASN A 155 -0.66 2.38 3.00
N MET A 156 0.40 3.03 3.47
CA MET A 156 1.69 3.03 2.79
C MET A 156 2.76 2.32 3.61
N ILE A 157 3.67 1.64 2.92
CA ILE A 157 4.90 1.12 3.47
C ILE A 157 6.02 1.25 2.43
N MET A 158 7.24 1.51 2.88
CA MET A 158 8.42 1.42 2.03
C MET A 158 9.10 0.08 2.26
N LEU A 159 9.22 -0.70 1.19
CA LEU A 159 9.84 -2.01 1.23
C LEU A 159 11.19 -1.99 0.52
N PRO A 160 12.23 -2.59 1.13
CA PRO A 160 13.52 -2.75 0.47
C PRO A 160 13.43 -3.79 -0.64
N LEU A 161 14.21 -3.61 -1.70
CA LEU A 161 14.34 -4.59 -2.79
C LEU A 161 15.60 -5.45 -2.61
N ASP A 162 16.64 -4.92 -1.97
CA ASP A 162 17.86 -5.66 -1.63
C ASP A 162 17.69 -6.52 -0.37
N ALA A 163 18.25 -7.73 -0.39
CA ALA A 163 18.11 -8.69 0.70
C ALA A 163 18.93 -8.33 1.95
N THR A 164 20.07 -7.66 1.80
CA THR A 164 20.89 -7.19 2.92
C THR A 164 20.18 -6.04 3.61
N VAL A 165 19.67 -5.08 2.83
CA VAL A 165 18.87 -3.96 3.34
C VAL A 165 17.62 -4.47 4.06
N ALA A 166 16.88 -5.42 3.47
CA ALA A 166 15.72 -6.07 4.08
C ALA A 166 16.02 -6.66 5.46
N ARG A 167 17.12 -7.42 5.56
CA ARG A 167 17.56 -8.04 6.82
C ARG A 167 17.94 -7.02 7.89
N VAL A 168 18.64 -5.97 7.50
CA VAL A 168 19.09 -4.89 8.40
C VAL A 168 17.91 -4.08 8.90
N MET A 169 16.97 -3.77 8.01
CA MET A 169 15.72 -3.09 8.35
C MET A 169 14.76 -3.97 9.13
N ARG A 170 14.95 -5.29 9.08
CA ARG A 170 13.99 -6.30 9.54
C ARG A 170 12.62 -6.04 8.92
N LEU A 171 12.62 -5.95 7.59
CA LEU A 171 11.42 -5.87 6.76
C LEU A 171 11.48 -6.96 5.68
N PRO A 172 10.32 -7.50 5.28
CA PRO A 172 10.25 -8.32 4.08
C PRO A 172 10.65 -7.51 2.84
N ARG A 173 11.26 -8.16 1.87
CA ARG A 173 11.64 -7.53 0.60
C ARG A 173 10.46 -7.45 -0.37
N HIS A 174 10.40 -6.37 -1.15
CA HIS A 174 9.61 -6.31 -2.38
C HIS A 174 10.34 -7.09 -3.48
N ARG A 175 9.68 -8.10 -4.06
CA ARG A 175 10.35 -9.01 -5.01
C ARG A 175 10.81 -8.26 -6.26
N THR A 176 12.01 -8.60 -6.73
CA THR A 176 12.52 -8.19 -8.04
C THR A 176 12.06 -9.15 -9.14
N LEU A 177 12.38 -8.82 -10.40
CA LEU A 177 12.08 -9.65 -11.56
C LEU A 177 12.49 -11.12 -11.37
N PRO A 178 11.72 -12.09 -11.92
CA PRO A 178 10.58 -11.91 -12.81
C PRO A 178 9.21 -11.80 -12.11
N LYS A 179 9.15 -11.95 -10.78
CA LYS A 179 7.87 -12.04 -10.04
C LYS A 179 7.73 -10.91 -9.03
N MET A 180 7.49 -9.70 -9.54
CA MET A 180 7.21 -8.49 -8.75
C MET A 180 5.83 -8.49 -8.07
N TYR A 181 5.04 -9.55 -8.24
CA TYR A 181 3.70 -9.66 -7.66
C TYR A 181 3.70 -10.62 -6.46
N HIS A 182 3.03 -10.19 -5.39
CA HIS A 182 2.83 -10.94 -4.16
C HIS A 182 1.44 -11.57 -4.14
N GLY A 183 1.31 -12.71 -4.84
CA GLY A 183 0.01 -13.35 -5.04
C GLY A 183 -0.62 -13.88 -3.78
N VAL A 184 0.16 -14.55 -2.93
CA VAL A 184 -0.38 -15.12 -1.69
C VAL A 184 -0.82 -14.00 -0.74
N TYR A 185 -0.03 -12.93 -0.65
CA TYR A 185 -0.41 -11.76 0.12
C TYR A 185 -1.68 -11.10 -0.43
N SER A 186 -1.74 -10.89 -1.75
CA SER A 186 -2.89 -10.25 -2.40
C SER A 186 -4.17 -11.08 -2.28
N ASP A 187 -4.07 -12.41 -2.34
CA ASP A 187 -5.20 -13.32 -2.14
C ASP A 187 -5.73 -13.27 -0.70
N HIS A 188 -4.83 -13.20 0.29
CA HIS A 188 -5.22 -12.99 1.68
C HIS A 188 -5.93 -11.65 1.87
N VAL A 189 -5.34 -10.55 1.37
CA VAL A 189 -5.98 -9.22 1.45
C VAL A 189 -7.32 -9.20 0.72
N LYS A 190 -7.44 -9.88 -0.44
CA LYS A 190 -8.70 -10.04 -1.16
C LYS A 190 -9.76 -10.76 -0.32
N SER A 191 -9.37 -11.82 0.41
CA SER A 191 -10.27 -12.54 1.31
C SER A 191 -10.80 -11.64 2.44
N GLU A 192 -9.90 -10.92 3.10
CA GLU A 192 -10.24 -9.97 4.18
C GLU A 192 -11.15 -8.84 3.66
N LEU A 193 -10.85 -8.29 2.48
CA LEU A 193 -11.70 -7.27 1.84
C LEU A 193 -13.08 -7.80 1.49
N LYS A 194 -13.20 -9.05 1.00
CA LYS A 194 -14.51 -9.66 0.72
C LYS A 194 -15.35 -9.79 1.98
N ALA A 195 -14.76 -10.22 3.09
CA ALA A 195 -15.45 -10.27 4.38
C ALA A 195 -15.93 -8.88 4.81
N LEU A 196 -15.08 -7.85 4.69
CA LEU A 196 -15.49 -6.47 4.97
C LEU A 196 -16.60 -5.97 4.02
N LEU A 197 -16.58 -6.32 2.74
CA LEU A 197 -17.63 -5.92 1.81
C LEU A 197 -18.96 -6.57 2.19
N ALA A 198 -18.97 -7.87 2.50
CA ALA A 198 -20.17 -8.57 2.98
C ALA A 198 -20.72 -7.90 4.24
N ASP A 199 -19.89 -7.68 5.26
CA ASP A 199 -20.30 -7.11 6.55
C ASP A 199 -20.81 -5.66 6.50
N ASN A 200 -20.52 -4.90 5.43
CA ASN A 200 -20.81 -3.45 5.38
C ASN A 200 -21.68 -3.04 4.19
N LEU A 201 -21.89 -3.93 3.23
CA LEU A 201 -22.63 -3.64 2.00
C LEU A 201 -23.79 -4.62 1.79
N GLU A 202 -24.06 -5.55 2.70
CA GLU A 202 -25.28 -6.36 2.69
C GLU A 202 -26.53 -5.46 2.61
N ASP A 203 -26.53 -4.36 3.38
CA ASP A 203 -27.58 -3.33 3.40
C ASP A 203 -27.83 -2.63 2.04
N LEU A 204 -26.86 -2.60 1.12
CA LEU A 204 -27.05 -2.04 -0.24
C LEU A 204 -28.02 -2.89 -1.07
N VAL A 205 -28.00 -4.19 -0.86
CA VAL A 205 -28.92 -5.12 -1.54
C VAL A 205 -30.35 -4.85 -1.06
N ASP A 206 -30.50 -4.47 0.21
CA ASP A 206 -31.78 -4.14 0.84
C ASP A 206 -32.19 -2.65 0.70
N HIS A 207 -31.50 -1.88 -0.13
CA HIS A 207 -31.77 -0.47 -0.44
C HIS A 207 -31.60 0.51 0.74
N GLU A 208 -30.85 0.12 1.78
CA GLU A 208 -30.42 1.02 2.85
C GLU A 208 -29.08 1.69 2.52
N ALA A 209 -28.85 2.88 3.07
CA ALA A 209 -27.61 3.61 2.84
C ALA A 209 -26.46 2.98 3.66
N PRO A 210 -25.37 2.51 3.03
CA PRO A 210 -24.25 1.94 3.76
C PRO A 210 -23.62 2.92 4.72
N LYS A 211 -23.11 2.38 5.82
CA LYS A 211 -22.30 3.12 6.79
C LYS A 211 -20.87 3.25 6.26
N TYR A 212 -20.69 4.05 5.20
CA TYR A 212 -19.38 4.22 4.56
C TYR A 212 -18.28 4.74 5.49
N LYS A 213 -18.65 5.48 6.54
CA LYS A 213 -17.71 5.87 7.59
C LYS A 213 -17.16 4.65 8.34
N ASP A 214 -18.05 3.74 8.76
CA ASP A 214 -17.64 2.50 9.45
C ASP A 214 -16.83 1.60 8.52
N PHE A 215 -17.21 1.53 7.23
CA PHE A 215 -16.43 0.78 6.25
C PHE A 215 -15.03 1.37 6.04
N LYS A 216 -14.91 2.70 5.92
CA LYS A 216 -13.62 3.40 5.90
C LYS A 216 -12.78 3.07 7.15
N ASP A 217 -13.39 3.17 8.34
CA ASP A 217 -12.68 2.94 9.60
C ASP A 217 -12.17 1.48 9.68
N LYS A 218 -12.95 0.52 9.18
CA LYS A 218 -12.53 -0.89 9.03
C LYS A 218 -11.41 -1.10 8.01
N LEU A 219 -11.41 -0.38 6.89
CA LEU A 219 -10.30 -0.43 5.91
C LEU A 219 -8.99 0.11 6.51
N ILE A 220 -9.06 1.21 7.27
CA ILE A 220 -7.90 1.76 7.99
C ILE A 220 -7.41 0.77 9.04
N ALA A 221 -8.33 0.15 9.80
CA ALA A 221 -7.97 -0.88 10.79
C ALA A 221 -7.31 -2.10 10.13
N LEU A 222 -7.83 -2.57 8.99
CA LEU A 222 -7.21 -3.64 8.20
C LEU A 222 -5.80 -3.27 7.77
N SER A 223 -5.61 -2.07 7.22
CA SER A 223 -4.30 -1.57 6.80
C SER A 223 -3.30 -1.55 7.97
N ASN A 224 -3.70 -1.01 9.12
CA ASN A 224 -2.85 -0.93 10.30
C ASN A 224 -2.48 -2.32 10.83
N ARG A 225 -3.42 -3.27 10.85
CA ARG A 225 -3.15 -4.66 11.24
C ARG A 225 -2.14 -5.31 10.29
N LEU A 226 -2.38 -5.22 8.97
CA LEU A 226 -1.49 -5.77 7.95
C LEU A 226 -0.09 -5.15 8.02
N TYR A 227 0.02 -3.83 8.23
CA TYR A 227 1.29 -3.14 8.44
C TYR A 227 2.05 -3.72 9.64
N GLY A 228 1.35 -3.93 10.76
CA GLY A 228 1.89 -4.61 11.94
C GLY A 228 2.39 -6.03 11.64
N SER A 229 1.61 -6.82 10.91
CA SER A 229 2.02 -8.17 10.48
C SER A 229 3.25 -8.16 9.58
N ILE A 230 3.36 -7.21 8.66
CA ILE A 230 4.54 -7.06 7.79
C ILE A 230 5.79 -6.75 8.61
N LYS A 231 5.69 -5.83 9.58
CA LYS A 231 6.80 -5.51 10.48
C LYS A 231 7.21 -6.72 11.32
N GLN A 232 6.24 -7.42 11.91
CA GLN A 232 6.52 -8.61 12.71
C GLN A 232 7.21 -9.69 11.88
N ALA A 233 6.75 -9.95 10.66
CA ALA A 233 7.37 -10.93 9.78
C ALA A 233 8.83 -10.59 9.47
N GLY A 234 9.15 -9.31 9.24
CA GLY A 234 10.52 -8.88 9.04
C GLY A 234 11.40 -9.05 10.29
N GLU A 235 10.85 -8.81 11.49
CA GLU A 235 11.53 -9.08 12.78
C GLU A 235 11.76 -10.59 12.98
N ASP A 236 10.85 -11.44 12.52
CA ASP A 236 10.97 -12.90 12.54
C ASP A 236 11.92 -13.44 11.45
N GLY A 237 12.50 -12.57 10.62
CA GLY A 237 13.46 -12.92 9.59
C GLY A 237 12.84 -13.40 8.28
N VAL A 238 11.54 -13.20 8.08
CA VAL A 238 10.85 -13.52 6.83
C VAL A 238 11.33 -12.60 5.70
N ASP A 239 11.83 -13.19 4.63
CA ASP A 239 12.52 -12.48 3.55
C ASP A 239 11.57 -11.85 2.51
N ALA A 240 10.29 -12.27 2.46
CA ALA A 240 9.32 -11.76 1.47
C ALA A 240 7.86 -11.85 1.97
N LEU A 241 7.01 -10.92 1.52
CA LEU A 241 5.58 -10.86 1.90
C LEU A 241 4.78 -12.15 1.62
N ASP A 242 5.13 -12.88 0.55
CA ASP A 242 4.46 -14.14 0.22
C ASP A 242 4.80 -15.27 1.20
N HIS A 243 5.99 -15.23 1.82
CA HIS A 243 6.36 -16.21 2.84
C HIS A 243 5.65 -15.90 4.15
N MET A 244 5.59 -14.61 4.51
CA MET A 244 4.78 -14.13 5.63
C MET A 244 3.34 -14.63 5.52
N ALA A 245 2.72 -14.43 4.35
CA ALA A 245 1.32 -14.79 4.16
C ALA A 245 1.08 -16.31 4.29
N LYS A 246 2.05 -17.14 3.91
CA LYS A 246 1.97 -18.60 4.07
C LYS A 246 2.13 -19.04 5.52
N GLU A 247 2.98 -18.36 6.29
CA GLU A 247 3.34 -18.77 7.64
C GLU A 247 2.39 -18.21 8.70
N LEU A 248 2.09 -16.90 8.63
CA LEU A 248 1.29 -16.21 9.64
C LEU A 248 -0.22 -16.37 9.43
N PHE A 249 -0.71 -16.33 8.17
CA PHE A 249 -2.17 -16.32 7.93
C PHE A 249 -2.80 -17.72 7.83
N LYS A 250 -2.00 -18.78 7.61
CA LYS A 250 -2.48 -20.16 7.78
C LYS A 250 -2.74 -20.53 9.24
N GLN A 251 -2.06 -19.89 10.19
CA GLN A 251 -2.25 -20.17 11.61
C GLN A 251 -3.55 -19.53 12.14
N GLN A 252 -3.93 -18.36 11.61
CA GLN A 252 -5.15 -17.65 12.01
C GLN A 252 -6.45 -18.26 11.45
N SER A 253 -6.37 -19.13 10.44
CA SER A 253 -7.52 -19.85 9.88
C SER A 253 -7.77 -21.22 10.53
N ALA A 254 -6.93 -21.60 11.51
CA ALA A 254 -7.03 -22.83 12.27
C ALA A 254 -7.37 -22.62 13.76
N SER A 255 -7.67 -21.37 14.15
CA SER A 255 -8.05 -20.91 15.49
C SER A 255 -9.44 -20.30 15.47
#